data_AF-A0A2T9YQ24-F1
#
_entry.id   AF-A0A2T9YQ24-F1
#
_cell.length_a   1.000
_cell.length_b   1.000
_cell.length_c   1.000
_cell.angle_alpha   90.00
_cell.angle_beta   90.00
_cell.angle_gamma   90.00
#
_symmetry.space_group_name_H-M   'P 1'
#
loop_
_entity.id
_entity.type
_entity.pdbx_description
1 polymer ?
#
loop_
_entity_poly.entity_id
_entity_poly.type
_entity_poly.pdbx_seq_one_letter_code
_entity_poly.pdbx_strand_id
1 'polypeptide(L)'
;SFFENVGYLIATQGVLFGLGNGLIYSTSMAVTSQWFETKRGLALGIITSGCGCGGLVISRIVNAAIVNLGYQWSLRITSIMYFTIIFVAALAFKPRFQVTYKPKLVDITAFKGPVFLSVIACGFIGNLGYVVPIFFIPSEIINLGGSDSFASNQVTFFNVGFLVGGFAIGYLSDIIGPLNAFAISTFFAGAFQLIFWVAFKSLASLTVTSFFYGFFVPGFISQCVSAITRNYPSDKWASYSGTYFAAAGISVVVSNSFIDKLLGSSLGSPNYVRAAAFSGICYVIASLAIIPSIFYLRHKAGANKT
;
A
#
# COMPACT_ATOMS: atom_id res chain seq x y z
N SER A 1 14.34 -3.96 21.92
CA SER A 1 13.33 -4.80 22.57
C SER A 1 13.59 -4.79 24.07
N PHE A 2 12.54 -4.82 24.88
CA PHE A 2 12.63 -5.08 26.33
C PHE A 2 12.38 -6.56 26.65
N PHE A 3 11.98 -7.36 25.65
CA PHE A 3 11.67 -8.77 25.77
C PHE A 3 12.53 -9.59 24.82
N GLU A 4 13.01 -10.74 25.28
CA GLU A 4 13.81 -11.68 24.48
C GLU A 4 12.96 -12.82 23.90
N ASN A 5 11.71 -12.94 24.33
CA ASN A 5 10.81 -13.99 23.91
C ASN A 5 9.98 -13.58 22.69
N VAL A 6 9.99 -14.45 21.68
CA VAL A 6 9.33 -14.26 20.37
C VAL A 6 7.83 -13.98 20.51
N GLY A 7 7.14 -14.60 21.46
CA GLY A 7 5.71 -14.38 21.70
C GLY A 7 5.39 -12.93 22.07
N TYR A 8 6.21 -12.32 22.94
CA TYR A 8 6.08 -10.90 23.29
C TYR A 8 6.47 -9.99 22.12
N LEU A 9 7.41 -10.42 21.28
CA LEU A 9 7.76 -9.68 20.07
C LEU A 9 6.59 -9.65 19.07
N ILE A 10 5.90 -10.78 18.87
CA ILE A 10 4.70 -10.87 18.03
C ILE A 10 3.59 -9.99 18.59
N ALA A 11 3.35 -10.03 19.91
CA ALA A 11 2.33 -9.19 20.55
C ALA A 11 2.63 -7.69 20.40
N THR A 12 3.89 -7.28 20.54
CA THR A 12 4.27 -5.86 20.51
C THR A 12 4.47 -5.31 19.10
N GLN A 13 5.22 -6.00 18.23
CA GLN A 13 5.51 -5.57 16.86
C GLN A 13 4.39 -5.93 15.87
N GLY A 14 3.59 -6.96 16.16
CA GLY A 14 2.43 -7.32 15.36
C GLY A 14 1.18 -6.57 15.84
N VAL A 15 0.68 -6.93 17.02
CA VAL A 15 -0.64 -6.45 17.49
C VAL A 15 -0.58 -4.98 17.91
N LEU A 16 0.29 -4.61 18.85
CA LEU A 16 0.31 -3.25 19.40
C LEU A 16 0.73 -2.21 18.35
N PHE A 17 1.82 -2.49 17.62
CA PHE A 17 2.27 -1.63 16.52
C PHE A 17 1.25 -1.57 15.38
N GLY A 18 0.62 -2.70 15.00
CA GLY A 18 -0.42 -2.74 13.98
C GLY A 18 -1.65 -1.91 14.34
N LEU A 19 -2.13 -1.99 15.59
CA LEU A 19 -3.24 -1.17 16.10
C LEU A 19 -2.89 0.32 16.07
N GLY A 20 -1.70 0.69 16.57
CA GLY A 20 -1.23 2.08 16.53
C GLY A 20 -1.13 2.62 15.10
N ASN A 21 -0.52 1.84 14.20
CA ASN A 21 -0.40 2.20 12.79
C ASN A 21 -1.76 2.34 12.11
N GLY A 22 -2.71 1.42 12.38
CA GLY A 22 -4.06 1.49 11.83
C GLY A 22 -4.82 2.75 12.24
N LEU A 23 -4.70 3.16 13.52
CA LEU A 23 -5.31 4.39 14.03
C LEU A 23 -4.70 5.63 13.36
N ILE A 24 -3.38 5.73 13.31
CA ILE A 24 -2.66 6.87 12.72
C ILE A 24 -2.92 6.95 11.22
N TYR A 25 -2.81 5.83 10.51
CA TYR A 25 -2.98 5.79 9.06
C TYR A 25 -4.40 6.18 8.63
N SER A 26 -5.42 5.60 9.29
CA SER A 26 -6.82 5.88 8.97
C SER A 26 -7.18 7.34 9.25
N THR A 27 -6.73 7.89 10.38
CA THR A 27 -6.99 9.29 10.74
C THR A 27 -6.25 10.26 9.82
N SER A 28 -5.00 9.95 9.46
CA SER A 28 -4.19 10.78 8.55
C SER A 28 -4.83 10.92 7.17
N MET A 29 -5.29 9.81 6.60
CA MET A 29 -5.95 9.79 5.29
C MET A 29 -7.32 10.49 5.34
N ALA A 30 -8.12 10.22 6.37
CA ALA A 30 -9.45 10.80 6.52
C ALA A 30 -9.40 12.33 6.68
N VAL A 31 -8.60 12.85 7.62
CA VAL A 31 -8.50 14.29 7.88
C VAL A 31 -7.96 15.02 6.65
N THR A 32 -6.95 14.48 5.97
CA THR A 32 -6.40 15.12 4.77
C THR A 32 -7.43 15.20 3.65
N SER A 33 -8.20 14.12 3.45
CA SER A 33 -9.28 14.16 2.46
C SER A 33 -10.33 15.24 2.78
N GLN A 34 -10.56 15.60 4.05
CA GLN A 34 -11.48 16.68 4.40
C GLN A 34 -10.95 18.06 3.99
N TRP A 35 -9.63 18.28 4.11
CA TRP A 35 -9.02 19.58 3.81
C TRP A 35 -8.98 19.94 2.33
N PHE A 36 -8.82 18.95 1.46
CA PHE A 36 -8.68 19.17 0.02
C PHE A 36 -9.85 18.58 -0.75
N GLU A 37 -10.51 19.40 -1.58
CA GLU A 37 -11.60 18.96 -2.46
C GLU A 37 -11.14 18.86 -3.92
N THR A 38 -10.54 19.94 -4.46
CA THR A 38 -10.11 20.00 -5.87
C THR A 38 -8.78 19.28 -6.14
N LYS A 39 -7.85 19.32 -5.18
CA LYS A 39 -6.49 18.71 -5.27
C LYS A 39 -6.32 17.55 -4.30
N ARG A 40 -7.40 16.80 -4.07
CA ARG A 40 -7.46 15.74 -3.06
C ARG A 40 -6.51 14.59 -3.39
N GLY A 41 -6.45 14.22 -4.66
CA GLY A 41 -5.58 13.17 -5.17
C GLY A 41 -4.11 13.46 -4.95
N LEU A 42 -3.68 14.69 -5.27
CA LEU A 42 -2.32 15.15 -5.01
C LEU A 42 -2.03 15.18 -3.51
N ALA A 43 -2.94 15.72 -2.67
CA ALA A 43 -2.73 15.77 -1.22
C ALA A 43 -2.55 14.37 -0.59
N LEU A 44 -3.40 13.41 -0.97
CA LEU A 44 -3.26 12.02 -0.51
C LEU A 44 -2.01 11.34 -1.09
N GLY A 45 -1.64 11.69 -2.32
CA GLY A 45 -0.40 11.25 -2.95
C GLY A 45 0.85 11.75 -2.21
N ILE A 46 0.89 13.02 -1.80
CA ILE A 46 1.99 13.62 -1.01
C ILE A 46 2.14 12.90 0.33
N ILE A 47 1.04 12.68 1.05
CA ILE A 47 1.08 11.97 2.34
C ILE A 47 1.60 10.55 2.16
N THR A 48 1.11 9.85 1.14
CA THR A 48 1.55 8.49 0.83
C THR A 48 3.03 8.47 0.43
N SER A 49 3.51 9.47 -0.32
CA SER A 49 4.94 9.62 -0.67
C SER A 49 5.85 9.68 0.56
N GLY A 50 5.32 10.13 1.71
CA GLY A 50 5.99 10.09 3.00
C GLY A 50 6.49 8.69 3.39
N CYS A 51 5.80 7.62 2.99
CA CYS A 51 6.25 6.24 3.21
C CYS A 51 7.56 5.94 2.47
N GLY A 52 7.72 6.44 1.23
CA GLY A 52 8.96 6.30 0.46
C GLY A 52 10.13 7.05 1.10
N CYS A 53 9.90 8.31 1.52
CA CYS A 53 10.91 9.10 2.23
C CYS A 53 11.31 8.45 3.57
N GLY A 54 10.32 8.04 4.37
CA GLY A 54 10.54 7.34 5.63
C GLY A 54 11.31 6.03 5.42
N GLY A 55 10.95 5.25 4.40
CA GLY A 55 11.67 4.03 4.02
C GLY A 55 13.14 4.29 3.69
N LEU A 56 13.49 5.38 3.03
CA LEU A 56 14.89 5.74 2.72
C LEU A 56 15.68 6.15 3.97
N VAL A 57 15.11 7.02 4.79
CA VAL A 57 15.81 7.60 5.95
C VAL A 57 15.85 6.62 7.12
N ILE A 58 14.69 6.08 7.51
CA ILE A 58 14.55 5.22 8.68
C ILE A 58 15.28 3.89 8.47
N SER A 59 15.23 3.29 7.28
CA SER A 59 15.93 2.01 7.04
C SER A 59 17.45 2.13 7.23
N ARG A 60 18.05 3.27 6.85
CA ARG A 60 19.48 3.53 7.04
C ARG A 60 19.83 3.74 8.50
N ILE A 61 19.02 4.50 9.23
CA ILE A 61 19.19 4.72 10.67
C ILE A 61 19.05 3.40 11.43
N VAL A 62 18.02 2.61 11.13
CA VAL A 62 17.77 1.30 11.75
C VAL A 62 18.92 0.34 11.47
N ASN A 63 19.40 0.27 10.23
CA ASN A 63 20.53 -0.60 9.86
C ASN A 63 21.81 -0.19 10.60
N ALA A 64 22.16 1.10 10.63
CA ALA A 64 23.31 1.59 11.38
C ALA A 64 23.18 1.31 12.88
N ALA A 65 22.00 1.48 13.46
CA ALA A 65 21.74 1.16 14.86
C ALA A 65 21.84 -0.35 15.15
N ILE A 66 21.40 -1.22 14.22
CA ILE A 66 21.54 -2.68 14.37
C ILE A 66 23.01 -3.07 14.38
N VAL A 67 23.81 -2.56 13.42
CA VAL A 67 25.23 -2.92 13.27
C VAL A 67 26.07 -2.46 14.47
N ASN A 68 25.81 -1.26 15.00
CA ASN A 68 26.65 -0.68 16.05
C ASN A 68 26.16 -0.95 17.48
N LEU A 69 24.84 -1.08 17.70
CA LEU A 69 24.23 -1.12 19.04
C LEU A 69 23.38 -2.39 19.26
N GLY A 70 23.26 -3.25 18.24
CA GLY A 70 22.43 -4.43 18.27
C GLY A 70 20.93 -4.14 18.08
N TYR A 71 20.16 -5.20 17.83
CA TYR A 71 18.72 -5.10 17.53
C TYR A 71 17.91 -4.51 18.70
N GLN A 72 18.34 -4.75 19.95
CA GLN A 72 17.59 -4.31 21.11
C GLN A 72 17.54 -2.78 21.23
N TRP A 73 18.70 -2.13 21.11
CA TRP A 73 18.82 -0.67 21.12
C TRP A 73 18.26 -0.05 19.86
N SER A 74 18.45 -0.68 18.69
CA SER A 74 17.85 -0.22 17.43
C SER A 74 16.33 -0.06 17.55
N LEU A 75 15.62 -1.06 18.11
CA LEU A 75 14.17 -0.98 18.34
C LEU A 75 13.78 0.14 19.32
N ARG A 76 14.59 0.41 20.36
CA ARG A 76 14.32 1.49 21.33
C ARG A 76 14.47 2.86 20.68
N ILE A 77 15.58 3.08 19.97
CA ILE A 77 15.84 4.33 19.23
C ILE A 77 14.71 4.58 18.23
N THR A 78 14.33 3.55 17.46
CA THR A 78 13.24 3.63 16.49
C THR A 78 11.91 4.00 17.14
N SER A 79 11.59 3.44 18.31
CA SER A 79 10.37 3.78 19.04
C SER A 79 10.34 5.23 19.53
N ILE A 80 11.47 5.76 20.03
CA ILE A 80 11.61 7.15 20.47
C ILE A 80 11.47 8.10 19.28
N MET A 81 12.08 7.76 18.15
CA MET A 81 11.97 8.53 16.91
C MET A 81 10.51 8.62 16.43
N TYR A 82 9.82 7.47 16.31
CA TYR A 82 8.41 7.47 15.91
C TYR A 82 7.54 8.25 16.89
N PHE A 83 7.74 8.07 18.20
CA PHE A 83 7.01 8.83 19.21
C PHE A 83 7.21 10.34 19.03
N THR A 84 8.44 10.79 18.84
CA THR A 84 8.77 12.21 18.69
C THR A 84 8.14 12.80 17.43
N ILE A 85 8.29 12.12 16.29
CA ILE A 85 7.74 12.56 15.01
C ILE A 85 6.21 12.63 15.06
N ILE A 86 5.57 11.56 15.57
CA ILE A 86 4.11 11.49 15.68
C ILE A 86 3.58 12.51 16.69
N PHE A 87 4.25 12.70 17.82
CA PHE A 87 3.86 13.67 18.84
C PHE A 87 3.88 15.10 18.28
N VAL A 88 4.97 15.49 17.62
CA VAL A 88 5.07 16.81 16.98
C VAL A 88 4.03 16.97 15.88
N ALA A 89 3.81 15.95 15.05
CA ALA A 89 2.78 15.98 14.01
C ALA A 89 1.36 16.10 14.59
N ALA A 90 1.08 15.41 15.69
CA ALA A 90 -0.23 15.42 16.36
C ALA A 90 -0.59 16.82 16.90
N LEU A 91 0.38 17.61 17.34
CA LEU A 91 0.15 19.01 17.78
C LEU A 91 -0.37 19.90 16.65
N ALA A 92 0.02 19.63 15.41
CA ALA A 92 -0.43 20.37 14.23
C ALA A 92 -1.69 19.79 13.58
N PHE A 93 -2.09 18.56 13.94
CA PHE A 93 -3.14 17.83 13.24
C PHE A 93 -4.54 18.27 13.69
N LYS A 94 -5.26 18.99 12.82
CA LYS A 94 -6.60 19.53 13.12
C LYS A 94 -7.64 19.05 12.10
N PRO A 95 -8.79 18.48 12.54
CA PRO A 95 -9.88 18.15 11.63
C PRO A 95 -10.55 19.41 11.06
N ARG A 96 -10.92 19.41 9.76
CA ARG A 96 -11.54 20.58 9.11
C ARG A 96 -12.99 20.79 9.55
N PHE A 97 -13.73 19.70 9.73
CA PHE A 97 -15.10 19.73 10.22
C PHE A 97 -15.24 18.75 11.38
N GLN A 98 -15.91 19.18 12.46
CA GLN A 98 -16.27 18.27 13.54
C GLN A 98 -17.38 17.35 13.03
N VAL A 99 -17.17 16.04 13.14
CA VAL A 99 -18.18 15.06 12.76
C VAL A 99 -19.28 15.10 13.83
N THR A 100 -20.40 15.77 13.54
CA THR A 100 -21.51 15.98 14.50
C THR A 100 -22.28 14.69 14.79
N TYR A 101 -22.11 13.63 13.99
CA TYR A 101 -22.81 12.36 14.13
C TYR A 101 -21.85 11.24 14.58
N LYS A 102 -22.39 10.23 15.26
CA LYS A 102 -21.64 9.00 15.60
C LYS A 102 -21.58 8.10 14.36
N PRO A 103 -20.42 7.95 13.69
CA PRO A 103 -20.33 7.06 12.54
C PRO A 103 -20.57 5.61 12.97
N LYS A 104 -21.31 4.85 12.16
CA LYS A 104 -21.44 3.40 12.36
C LYS A 104 -20.08 2.74 12.13
N LEU A 105 -19.66 1.86 13.04
CA LEU A 105 -18.42 1.09 12.93
C LEU A 105 -18.35 0.32 11.60
N VAL A 106 -19.45 -0.36 11.25
CA VAL A 106 -19.62 -1.03 9.96
C VAL A 106 -20.98 -0.64 9.39
N ASP A 107 -20.98 -0.01 8.22
CA ASP A 107 -22.20 0.30 7.48
C ASP A 107 -22.40 -0.71 6.35
N ILE A 108 -23.28 -1.68 6.58
CA ILE A 108 -23.62 -2.74 5.61
C ILE A 108 -24.19 -2.15 4.30
N THR A 109 -24.69 -0.90 4.32
CA THR A 109 -25.15 -0.23 3.11
C THR A 109 -24.01 0.02 2.11
N ALA A 110 -22.75 -0.05 2.54
CA ALA A 110 -21.58 -0.02 1.66
C ALA A 110 -21.65 -1.09 0.56
N PHE A 111 -22.06 -2.30 0.92
CA PHE A 111 -22.14 -3.44 0.01
C PHE A 111 -23.29 -3.35 -1.00
N LYS A 112 -24.20 -2.38 -0.86
CA LYS A 112 -25.24 -2.12 -1.87
C LYS A 112 -24.73 -1.27 -3.03
N GLY A 113 -23.62 -0.55 -2.84
CA GLY A 113 -23.08 0.36 -3.84
C GLY A 113 -22.20 -0.37 -4.86
N PRO A 114 -22.52 -0.34 -6.18
CA PRO A 114 -21.72 -1.04 -7.19
C PRO A 114 -20.28 -0.51 -7.27
N VAL A 115 -20.08 0.79 -7.02
CA VAL A 115 -18.74 1.40 -6.99
C VAL A 115 -17.90 0.87 -5.82
N PHE A 116 -18.48 0.81 -4.62
CA PHE A 116 -17.79 0.28 -3.45
C PHE A 116 -17.45 -1.21 -3.60
N LEU A 117 -18.36 -2.02 -4.18
CA LEU A 117 -18.10 -3.43 -4.48
C LEU A 117 -16.91 -3.61 -5.43
N SER A 118 -16.81 -2.80 -6.49
CA SER A 118 -15.64 -2.82 -7.38
C SER A 118 -14.35 -2.41 -6.67
N VAL A 119 -14.40 -1.36 -5.83
CA VAL A 119 -13.23 -0.88 -5.08
C VAL A 119 -12.76 -1.91 -4.07
N ILE A 120 -13.66 -2.52 -3.29
CA ILE A 120 -13.30 -3.54 -2.30
C ILE A 120 -12.82 -4.83 -2.97
N ALA A 121 -13.40 -5.25 -4.09
CA ALA A 121 -12.93 -6.40 -4.85
C ALA A 121 -11.52 -6.16 -5.41
N CYS A 122 -11.26 -4.99 -5.98
CA CYS A 122 -9.93 -4.61 -6.44
C CYS A 122 -8.92 -4.57 -5.28
N GLY A 123 -9.28 -3.93 -4.17
CA GLY A 123 -8.43 -3.89 -2.98
C GLY A 123 -8.13 -5.28 -2.44
N PHE A 124 -9.14 -6.14 -2.33
CA PHE A 124 -8.96 -7.50 -1.83
C PHE A 124 -8.06 -8.32 -2.74
N ILE A 125 -8.34 -8.37 -4.06
CA ILE A 125 -7.55 -9.17 -5.01
C ILE A 125 -6.13 -8.60 -5.15
N GLY A 126 -5.97 -7.28 -5.22
CA GLY A 126 -4.65 -6.64 -5.35
C GLY A 126 -3.77 -6.87 -4.13
N ASN A 127 -4.35 -6.82 -2.93
CA ASN A 127 -3.60 -7.09 -1.69
C ASN A 127 -3.11 -8.54 -1.57
N LEU A 128 -3.70 -9.49 -2.32
CA LEU A 128 -3.18 -10.87 -2.36
C LEU A 128 -1.76 -10.93 -2.93
N GLY A 129 -1.43 -10.02 -3.84
CA GLY A 129 -0.11 -9.93 -4.47
C GLY A 129 0.83 -8.90 -3.85
N TYR A 130 0.38 -8.12 -2.87
CA TYR A 130 1.06 -6.90 -2.45
C TYR A 130 2.47 -7.13 -1.87
N VAL A 131 2.60 -8.17 -1.03
CA VAL A 131 3.83 -8.40 -0.28
C VAL A 131 4.97 -8.99 -1.13
N VAL A 132 4.66 -9.57 -2.29
CA VAL A 132 5.63 -10.39 -3.05
C VAL A 132 6.84 -9.58 -3.51
N PRO A 133 6.69 -8.45 -4.23
CA PRO A 133 7.85 -7.73 -4.75
C PRO A 133 8.67 -7.06 -3.67
N ILE A 134 8.00 -6.65 -2.59
CA ILE A 134 8.63 -5.95 -1.47
C ILE A 134 9.61 -6.87 -0.74
N PHE A 135 9.23 -8.13 -0.51
CA PHE A 135 10.06 -9.06 0.28
C PHE A 135 10.95 -9.98 -0.57
N PHE A 136 10.53 -10.36 -1.78
CA PHE A 136 11.21 -11.43 -2.53
C PHE A 136 12.12 -10.94 -3.67
N ILE A 137 12.03 -9.68 -4.12
CA ILE A 137 12.98 -9.18 -5.12
C ILE A 137 14.43 -9.24 -4.61
N PRO A 138 14.77 -8.77 -3.39
CA PRO A 138 16.14 -8.88 -2.89
C PRO A 138 16.64 -10.34 -2.88
N SER A 139 15.79 -11.27 -2.42
CA SER A 139 16.11 -12.70 -2.37
C SER A 139 16.30 -13.31 -3.76
N GLU A 140 15.50 -12.91 -4.74
CA GLU A 140 15.63 -13.35 -6.14
C GLU A 140 16.92 -12.82 -6.77
N ILE A 141 17.36 -11.60 -6.43
CA ILE A 141 18.65 -11.06 -6.90
C ILE A 141 19.81 -11.92 -6.40
N ILE A 142 19.79 -12.32 -5.13
CA ILE A 142 20.80 -13.22 -4.58
C ILE A 142 20.74 -14.59 -5.28
N ASN A 143 19.54 -15.11 -5.54
CA ASN A 143 19.35 -16.37 -6.28
C ASN A 143 19.94 -16.32 -7.70
N LEU A 144 19.89 -15.15 -8.35
CA LEU A 144 20.49 -14.90 -9.66
C LEU A 144 22.01 -14.61 -9.63
N GLY A 145 22.66 -14.70 -8.48
CA GLY A 145 24.09 -14.45 -8.31
C GLY A 145 24.46 -12.96 -8.17
N GLY A 146 23.49 -12.09 -7.88
CA GLY A 146 23.76 -10.69 -7.52
C GLY A 146 24.38 -10.54 -6.13
N SER A 147 25.03 -9.40 -5.88
CA SER A 147 25.65 -9.12 -4.57
C SER A 147 24.63 -8.67 -3.52
N ASP A 148 24.95 -8.86 -2.22
CA ASP A 148 24.14 -8.39 -1.10
C ASP A 148 23.89 -6.87 -1.13
N SER A 149 24.91 -6.11 -1.55
CA SER A 149 24.79 -4.66 -1.73
C SER A 149 23.78 -4.32 -2.83
N PHE A 150 23.80 -5.06 -3.94
CA PHE A 150 22.86 -4.84 -5.04
C PHE A 150 21.43 -5.24 -4.68
N ALA A 151 21.24 -6.33 -3.94
CA ALA A 151 19.95 -6.74 -3.40
C ALA A 151 19.38 -5.70 -2.43
N SER A 152 20.21 -5.17 -1.54
CA SER A 152 19.81 -4.13 -0.57
C SER A 152 19.41 -2.81 -1.26
N ASN A 153 20.05 -2.47 -2.38
CA ASN A 153 19.70 -1.28 -3.16
C ASN A 153 18.30 -1.36 -3.78
N GLN A 154 17.71 -2.55 -3.94
CA GLN A 154 16.34 -2.70 -4.45
C GLN A 154 15.29 -2.04 -3.57
N VAL A 155 15.47 -2.13 -2.26
CA VAL A 155 14.60 -1.44 -1.29
C VAL A 155 14.73 0.09 -1.47
N THR A 156 15.92 0.58 -1.81
CA THR A 156 16.14 2.00 -2.13
C THR A 156 15.41 2.38 -3.41
N PHE A 157 15.56 1.61 -4.49
CA PHE A 157 14.85 1.86 -5.76
C PHE A 157 13.32 1.81 -5.60
N PHE A 158 12.81 0.85 -4.84
CA PHE A 158 11.39 0.77 -4.50
C PHE A 158 10.91 2.03 -3.78
N ASN A 159 11.61 2.49 -2.74
CA ASN A 159 11.22 3.66 -1.97
C ASN A 159 11.33 4.97 -2.77
N VAL A 160 12.34 5.09 -3.66
CA VAL A 160 12.44 6.23 -4.59
C VAL A 160 11.26 6.21 -5.57
N GLY A 161 10.93 5.04 -6.14
CA GLY A 161 9.73 4.86 -6.94
C GLY A 161 8.48 5.29 -6.17
N PHE A 162 8.33 4.83 -4.93
CA PHE A 162 7.21 5.13 -4.04
C PHE A 162 7.05 6.63 -3.77
N LEU A 163 8.16 7.33 -3.54
CA LEU A 163 8.18 8.77 -3.36
C LEU A 163 7.66 9.47 -4.64
N VAL A 164 8.31 9.24 -5.78
CA VAL A 164 7.99 9.94 -7.04
C VAL A 164 6.58 9.58 -7.54
N GLY A 165 6.23 8.31 -7.43
CA GLY A 165 4.94 7.74 -7.82
C GLY A 165 3.77 8.31 -7.04
N GLY A 166 3.93 8.57 -5.73
CA GLY A 166 2.90 9.21 -4.93
C GLY A 166 2.55 10.62 -5.43
N PHE A 167 3.55 11.44 -5.77
CA PHE A 167 3.31 12.75 -6.40
C PHE A 167 2.69 12.60 -7.80
N ALA A 168 3.27 11.76 -8.65
CA ALA A 168 2.88 11.63 -10.05
C ALA A 168 1.47 11.06 -10.21
N ILE A 169 1.17 9.94 -9.55
CA ILE A 169 -0.15 9.30 -9.61
C ILE A 169 -1.18 10.11 -8.82
N GLY A 170 -0.79 10.74 -7.71
CA GLY A 170 -1.66 11.66 -6.98
C GLY A 170 -2.10 12.83 -7.85
N TYR A 171 -1.16 13.50 -8.52
CA TYR A 171 -1.48 14.56 -9.48
C TYR A 171 -2.35 14.06 -10.64
N LEU A 172 -1.99 12.91 -11.23
CA LEU A 172 -2.74 12.31 -12.32
C LEU A 172 -4.20 12.04 -11.91
N SER A 173 -4.42 11.57 -10.69
CA SER A 173 -5.76 11.26 -10.17
C SER A 173 -6.69 12.48 -10.04
N ASP A 174 -6.13 13.68 -9.87
CA ASP A 174 -6.92 14.91 -9.89
C ASP A 174 -7.40 15.26 -11.31
N ILE A 175 -6.66 14.83 -12.34
CA ILE A 175 -6.99 15.08 -13.76
C ILE A 175 -7.97 14.03 -14.27
N ILE A 176 -7.61 12.75 -14.16
CA ILE A 176 -8.39 11.65 -14.76
C ILE A 176 -9.45 11.10 -13.81
N GLY A 177 -9.44 11.50 -12.55
CA GLY A 177 -10.32 10.99 -11.49
C GLY A 177 -9.72 9.80 -10.73
N PRO A 178 -10.09 9.63 -9.44
CA PRO A 178 -9.43 8.68 -8.55
C PRO A 178 -9.64 7.23 -8.93
N LEU A 179 -10.82 6.85 -9.44
CA LEU A 179 -11.06 5.48 -9.90
C LEU A 179 -10.22 5.09 -11.12
N ASN A 180 -10.03 6.03 -12.06
CA ASN A 180 -9.19 5.77 -13.24
C ASN A 180 -7.72 5.66 -12.82
N ALA A 181 -7.25 6.56 -11.94
CA ALA A 181 -5.89 6.47 -11.40
C ALA A 181 -5.67 5.18 -10.60
N PHE A 182 -6.64 4.78 -9.78
CA PHE A 182 -6.61 3.52 -9.04
C PHE A 182 -6.51 2.32 -9.98
N ALA A 183 -7.29 2.28 -11.06
CA ALA A 183 -7.23 1.20 -12.05
C ALA A 183 -5.89 1.16 -12.80
N ILE A 184 -5.44 2.32 -13.31
CA ILE A 184 -4.19 2.44 -14.06
C ILE A 184 -2.99 2.05 -13.21
N SER A 185 -2.91 2.55 -11.98
CA SER A 185 -1.80 2.22 -11.08
C SER A 185 -1.79 0.73 -10.74
N THR A 186 -2.95 0.15 -10.45
CA THR A 186 -3.06 -1.28 -10.14
C THR A 186 -2.67 -2.14 -11.35
N PHE A 187 -3.11 -1.78 -12.56
CA PHE A 187 -2.77 -2.49 -13.79
C PHE A 187 -1.27 -2.47 -14.06
N PHE A 188 -0.65 -1.29 -14.04
CA PHE A 188 0.77 -1.16 -14.35
C PHE A 188 1.66 -1.77 -13.26
N ALA A 189 1.30 -1.68 -11.98
CA ALA A 189 2.02 -2.38 -10.91
C ALA A 189 2.14 -3.89 -11.21
N GLY A 190 1.04 -4.53 -11.66
CA GLY A 190 1.05 -5.93 -12.05
C GLY A 190 1.72 -6.21 -13.39
N ALA A 191 1.45 -5.39 -14.41
CA ALA A 191 1.98 -5.58 -15.76
C ALA A 191 3.51 -5.50 -15.80
N PHE A 192 4.11 -4.49 -15.14
CA PHE A 192 5.56 -4.36 -15.07
C PHE A 192 6.20 -5.57 -14.38
N GLN A 193 5.56 -6.08 -13.32
CA GLN A 193 6.01 -7.28 -12.65
C GLN A 193 5.96 -8.52 -13.56
N LEU A 194 4.86 -8.74 -14.29
CA LEU A 194 4.76 -9.87 -15.22
C LEU A 194 5.76 -9.77 -16.38
N ILE A 195 6.00 -8.57 -16.91
CA ILE A 195 6.91 -8.37 -18.03
C ILE A 195 8.37 -8.54 -17.55
N PHE A 196 8.79 -7.74 -16.57
CA PHE A 196 10.20 -7.63 -16.22
C PHE A 196 10.68 -8.71 -15.26
N TRP A 197 9.85 -9.18 -14.34
CA TRP A 197 10.24 -10.27 -13.44
C TRP A 197 9.97 -11.63 -14.09
N VAL A 198 8.75 -11.88 -14.58
CA VAL A 198 8.36 -13.22 -15.04
C VAL A 198 8.90 -13.53 -16.44
N ALA A 199 8.75 -12.61 -17.41
CA ALA A 199 9.13 -12.92 -18.80
C ALA A 199 10.62 -12.75 -19.09
N PHE A 200 11.25 -11.64 -18.66
CA PHE A 200 12.65 -11.33 -19.02
C PHE A 200 13.70 -11.76 -18.00
N LYS A 201 13.34 -11.87 -16.71
CA LYS A 201 14.19 -12.23 -15.56
C LYS A 201 15.71 -11.97 -15.73
N SER A 202 16.16 -10.79 -15.33
CA SER A 202 17.57 -10.42 -15.20
C SER A 202 17.78 -9.49 -13.99
N LEU A 203 19.03 -9.32 -13.55
CA LEU A 203 19.36 -8.37 -12.46
C LEU A 203 18.89 -6.94 -12.78
N ALA A 204 19.00 -6.52 -14.04
CA ALA A 204 18.50 -5.24 -14.51
C ALA A 204 16.97 -5.18 -14.51
N SER A 205 16.29 -6.22 -15.00
CA SER A 205 14.82 -6.24 -15.07
C SER A 205 14.17 -6.28 -13.69
N LEU A 206 14.79 -6.92 -12.70
CA LEU A 206 14.35 -6.87 -11.30
C LEU A 206 14.50 -5.46 -10.70
N THR A 207 15.55 -4.73 -11.08
CA THR A 207 15.73 -3.33 -10.67
C THR A 207 14.65 -2.42 -11.25
N VAL A 208 14.35 -2.60 -12.54
CA VAL A 208 13.22 -1.93 -13.20
C VAL A 208 11.90 -2.29 -12.49
N THR A 209 11.71 -3.55 -12.13
CA THR A 209 10.52 -4.02 -11.40
C THR A 209 10.41 -3.34 -10.04
N SER A 210 11.47 -3.29 -9.24
CA SER A 210 11.48 -2.61 -7.93
C SER A 210 11.03 -1.16 -8.04
N PHE A 211 11.61 -0.40 -8.98
CA PHE A 211 11.29 1.01 -9.16
C PHE A 211 9.85 1.21 -9.62
N PHE A 212 9.41 0.54 -10.68
CA PHE A 212 8.06 0.75 -11.22
C PHE A 212 6.97 0.19 -10.32
N TYR A 213 7.21 -0.93 -9.65
CA TYR A 213 6.30 -1.41 -8.62
C TYR A 213 6.18 -0.38 -7.50
N GLY A 214 7.30 0.14 -7.00
CA GLY A 214 7.32 1.28 -6.07
C GLY A 214 6.57 2.48 -6.60
N PHE A 215 6.71 2.83 -7.88
CA PHE A 215 6.04 3.98 -8.50
C PHE A 215 4.51 3.87 -8.55
N PHE A 216 3.97 2.69 -8.85
CA PHE A 216 2.52 2.54 -9.02
C PHE A 216 1.77 2.19 -7.74
N VAL A 217 2.40 1.52 -6.77
CA VAL A 217 1.77 1.14 -5.49
C VAL A 217 1.19 2.31 -4.69
N PRO A 218 1.80 3.51 -4.60
CA PRO A 218 1.20 4.68 -3.95
C PRO A 218 -0.18 5.02 -4.50
N GLY A 219 -0.39 4.84 -5.81
CA GLY A 219 -1.68 5.00 -6.46
C GLY A 219 -2.71 3.98 -5.97
N PHE A 220 -2.30 2.71 -5.87
CA PHE A 220 -3.14 1.65 -5.32
C PHE A 220 -3.59 1.95 -3.89
N ILE A 221 -2.67 2.39 -3.03
CA ILE A 221 -2.93 2.61 -1.60
C ILE A 221 -3.74 3.89 -1.34
N SER A 222 -3.46 4.97 -2.06
CA SER A 222 -4.06 6.29 -1.78
C SER A 222 -5.39 6.51 -2.50
N GLN A 223 -5.52 6.01 -3.73
CA GLN A 223 -6.64 6.38 -4.61
C GLN A 223 -7.92 5.61 -4.29
N CYS A 224 -7.84 4.48 -3.57
CA CYS A 224 -9.04 3.80 -3.05
C CYS A 224 -9.81 4.69 -2.07
N VAL A 225 -9.12 5.39 -1.16
CA VAL A 225 -9.73 6.35 -0.22
C VAL A 225 -10.28 7.55 -0.98
N SER A 226 -9.54 8.09 -1.96
CA SER A 226 -10.02 9.17 -2.82
C SER A 226 -11.29 8.78 -3.59
N ALA A 227 -11.34 7.54 -4.09
CA ALA A 227 -12.49 7.01 -4.80
C ALA A 227 -13.72 6.89 -3.87
N ILE A 228 -13.54 6.43 -2.63
CA ILE A 228 -14.63 6.36 -1.63
C ILE A 228 -15.11 7.77 -1.29
N THR A 229 -14.20 8.67 -0.93
CA THR A 229 -14.56 10.04 -0.50
C THR A 229 -15.19 10.89 -1.61
N ARG A 230 -14.88 10.62 -2.88
CA ARG A 230 -15.49 11.30 -4.04
C ARG A 230 -16.89 10.81 -4.38
N ASN A 231 -17.20 9.53 -4.15
CA ASN A 231 -18.44 8.92 -4.61
C ASN A 231 -19.50 8.73 -3.52
N TYR A 232 -19.15 8.95 -2.26
CA TYR A 232 -20.03 8.75 -1.11
C TYR A 232 -20.10 10.01 -0.23
N PRO A 233 -21.19 10.20 0.53
CA PRO A 233 -21.32 11.35 1.43
C PRO A 233 -20.37 11.25 2.63
N SER A 234 -20.04 12.40 3.23
CA SER A 234 -18.98 12.57 4.23
C SER A 234 -19.21 11.76 5.52
N ASP A 235 -20.43 11.80 6.04
CA ASP A 235 -21.24 10.59 6.20
C ASP A 235 -20.58 9.24 6.55
N LYS A 236 -20.07 8.66 5.47
CA LYS A 236 -19.77 7.25 5.32
C LYS A 236 -18.30 7.01 5.07
N TRP A 237 -17.51 8.06 4.86
CA TRP A 237 -16.10 7.97 4.47
C TRP A 237 -15.29 7.10 5.42
N ALA A 238 -15.44 7.32 6.73
CA ALA A 238 -14.73 6.57 7.76
C ALA A 238 -15.14 5.08 7.76
N SER A 239 -16.45 4.80 7.76
CA SER A 239 -16.98 3.43 7.81
C SER A 239 -16.59 2.63 6.57
N TYR A 240 -16.69 3.24 5.38
CA TYR A 240 -16.38 2.59 4.11
C TYR A 240 -14.88 2.35 3.95
N SER A 241 -14.06 3.35 4.28
CA SER A 241 -12.60 3.20 4.24
C SER A 241 -12.11 2.17 5.26
N GLY A 242 -12.68 2.16 6.47
CA GLY A 242 -12.39 1.15 7.49
C GLY A 242 -12.76 -0.26 7.04
N THR A 243 -13.94 -0.43 6.43
CA THR A 243 -14.39 -1.71 5.87
C THR A 243 -13.46 -2.18 4.74
N TYR A 244 -13.03 -1.26 3.86
CA TYR A 244 -12.05 -1.55 2.82
C TYR A 244 -10.70 -2.02 3.40
N PHE A 245 -10.14 -1.29 4.37
CA PHE A 245 -8.85 -1.66 4.97
C PHE A 245 -8.94 -2.94 5.79
N ALA A 246 -10.07 -3.23 6.43
CA ALA A 246 -10.30 -4.52 7.09
C ALA A 246 -10.26 -5.68 6.08
N ALA A 247 -10.94 -5.53 4.94
CA ALA A 247 -10.90 -6.53 3.87
C ALA A 247 -9.49 -6.69 3.27
N ALA A 248 -8.78 -5.58 3.05
CA ALA A 248 -7.40 -5.59 2.60
C ALA A 248 -6.46 -6.29 3.59
N GLY A 249 -6.62 -6.05 4.89
CA GLY A 249 -5.84 -6.71 5.93
C GLY A 249 -6.05 -8.22 5.96
N ILE A 250 -7.30 -8.67 5.84
CA ILE A 250 -7.62 -10.12 5.72
C ILE A 250 -6.94 -10.70 4.47
N SER A 251 -6.99 -10.00 3.35
CA SER A 251 -6.36 -10.44 2.11
C SER A 251 -4.84 -10.66 2.28
N VAL A 252 -4.12 -9.74 2.94
CA VAL A 252 -2.67 -9.88 3.20
C VAL A 252 -2.36 -11.06 4.14
N VAL A 253 -3.22 -11.34 5.13
CA VAL A 253 -3.03 -12.52 5.99
C VAL A 253 -3.19 -13.80 5.17
N VAL A 254 -4.23 -13.86 4.34
CA VAL A 254 -4.52 -14.99 3.47
C VAL A 254 -3.41 -15.19 2.43
N SER A 255 -2.86 -14.10 1.88
CA SER A 255 -1.82 -14.15 0.84
C SER A 255 -0.58 -14.89 1.26
N ASN A 256 -0.15 -14.73 2.51
CA ASN A 256 1.08 -15.35 3.02
C ASN A 256 1.03 -16.88 2.91
N SER A 257 -0.12 -17.49 3.21
CA SER A 257 -0.33 -18.94 3.07
C SER A 257 -0.27 -19.43 1.62
N PHE A 258 -0.73 -18.61 0.66
CA PHE A 258 -0.63 -18.94 -0.76
C PHE A 258 0.79 -18.78 -1.28
N ILE A 259 1.45 -17.68 -0.91
CA ILE A 259 2.82 -17.37 -1.34
C ILE A 259 3.80 -18.42 -0.83
N ASP A 260 3.68 -18.84 0.44
CA ASP A 260 4.54 -19.89 1.01
C ASP A 260 4.47 -21.20 0.21
N LYS A 261 3.25 -21.64 -0.15
CA LYS A 261 3.04 -22.80 -1.02
C LYS A 261 3.62 -22.62 -2.43
N LEU A 262 3.54 -21.41 -2.99
CA LEU A 262 4.07 -21.10 -4.32
C LEU A 262 5.59 -21.03 -4.34
N LEU A 263 6.21 -20.65 -3.22
CA LEU A 263 7.66 -20.64 -3.03
C LEU A 263 8.23 -22.05 -2.80
N GLY A 264 7.44 -22.95 -2.21
CA GLY A 264 7.81 -24.35 -1.99
C GLY A 264 8.28 -25.05 -3.27
N SER A 265 9.48 -25.63 -3.23
CA SER A 265 10.03 -26.46 -4.30
C SER A 265 10.35 -27.87 -3.77
N SER A 266 10.11 -28.88 -4.59
CA SER A 266 10.49 -30.27 -4.28
C SER A 266 12.00 -30.54 -4.46
N LEU A 267 12.80 -29.56 -4.91
CA LEU A 267 14.21 -29.75 -5.32
C LEU A 267 15.20 -28.70 -4.74
N GLY A 268 14.83 -27.95 -3.70
CA GLY A 268 15.80 -27.30 -2.81
C GLY A 268 16.05 -25.79 -2.99
N SER A 269 15.55 -25.12 -4.04
CA SER A 269 15.61 -23.65 -4.18
C SER A 269 14.23 -23.02 -4.39
N PRO A 270 13.86 -21.95 -3.66
CA PRO A 270 12.53 -21.33 -3.78
C PRO A 270 12.28 -20.83 -5.20
N ASN A 271 11.09 -21.09 -5.75
CA ASN A 271 10.73 -20.59 -7.08
C ASN A 271 10.00 -19.25 -6.98
N TYR A 272 10.77 -18.16 -6.96
CA TYR A 272 10.24 -16.80 -6.85
C TYR A 272 9.41 -16.36 -8.05
N VAL A 273 9.61 -16.96 -9.22
CA VAL A 273 8.86 -16.63 -10.46
C VAL A 273 7.39 -16.97 -10.31
N ARG A 274 7.04 -18.07 -9.62
CA ARG A 274 5.64 -18.45 -9.37
C ARG A 274 4.94 -17.45 -8.45
N ALA A 275 5.62 -17.04 -7.39
CA ALA A 275 5.10 -16.00 -6.49
C ALA A 275 4.95 -14.66 -7.23
N ALA A 276 5.93 -14.29 -8.06
CA ALA A 276 5.88 -13.09 -8.88
C ALA A 276 4.74 -13.11 -9.91
N ALA A 277 4.51 -14.25 -10.57
CA ALA A 277 3.40 -14.42 -11.51
C ALA A 277 2.05 -14.31 -10.81
N PHE A 278 1.87 -14.98 -9.66
CA PHE A 278 0.65 -14.88 -8.86
C PHE A 278 0.36 -13.41 -8.48
N SER A 279 1.35 -12.71 -7.96
CA SER A 279 1.19 -11.31 -7.55
C SER A 279 0.86 -10.40 -8.75
N GLY A 280 1.59 -10.52 -9.86
CA GLY A 280 1.31 -9.73 -11.06
C GLY A 280 -0.09 -10.00 -11.65
N ILE A 281 -0.53 -11.26 -11.68
CA ILE A 281 -1.87 -11.66 -12.13
C ILE A 281 -2.94 -11.08 -11.20
N CYS A 282 -2.74 -11.16 -9.88
CA CYS A 282 -3.66 -10.56 -8.91
C CYS A 282 -3.86 -9.06 -9.16
N TYR A 283 -2.78 -8.31 -9.40
CA TYR A 283 -2.87 -6.88 -9.71
C TYR A 283 -3.61 -6.61 -11.03
N VAL A 284 -3.31 -7.37 -12.09
CA VAL A 284 -4.01 -7.20 -13.38
C VAL A 284 -5.50 -7.52 -13.23
N ILE A 285 -5.86 -8.65 -12.60
CA ILE A 285 -7.27 -9.01 -12.35
C ILE A 285 -7.97 -7.97 -11.46
N ALA A 286 -7.29 -7.49 -10.41
CA ALA A 286 -7.81 -6.45 -9.53
C ALA A 286 -8.14 -5.17 -10.31
N SER A 287 -7.30 -4.78 -11.27
CA SER A 287 -7.57 -3.59 -12.10
C SER A 287 -8.83 -3.76 -12.96
N LEU A 288 -9.08 -4.97 -13.48
CA LEU A 288 -10.27 -5.28 -14.26
C LEU A 288 -11.56 -5.17 -13.43
N ALA A 289 -11.50 -5.50 -12.13
CA ALA A 289 -12.65 -5.39 -11.22
C ALA A 289 -13.17 -3.95 -11.05
N ILE A 290 -12.35 -2.94 -11.34
CA ILE A 290 -12.74 -1.52 -11.28
C ILE A 290 -13.52 -1.09 -12.52
N ILE A 291 -13.27 -1.71 -13.68
CA ILE A 291 -13.82 -1.28 -14.98
C ILE A 291 -15.36 -1.10 -14.96
N PRO A 292 -16.17 -2.02 -14.40
CA PRO A 292 -17.62 -1.85 -14.33
C PRO A 292 -18.04 -0.58 -13.59
N SER A 293 -17.35 -0.21 -12.51
CA SER A 293 -17.66 1.01 -11.75
C SER A 293 -17.36 2.29 -12.53
N ILE A 294 -16.32 2.28 -13.39
CA ILE A 294 -15.97 3.40 -14.26
C ILE A 294 -17.08 3.60 -15.30
N PHE A 295 -17.54 2.53 -15.95
CA PHE A 295 -18.64 2.60 -16.92
C PHE A 295 -19.95 3.02 -16.26
N TYR A 296 -20.28 2.47 -15.08
CA TYR A 296 -21.47 2.85 -14.32
C TYR A 296 -21.51 4.35 -14.01
N LEU A 297 -20.41 4.92 -13.53
CA LEU A 297 -20.33 6.35 -13.23
C LEU A 297 -20.39 7.23 -14.47
N ARG A 298 -19.75 6.82 -15.57
CA ARG A 298 -19.83 7.55 -16.86
C ARG A 298 -21.26 7.55 -17.40
N HIS A 299 -21.95 6.41 -17.33
CA HIS A 299 -23.35 6.31 -17.77
C HIS A 299 -24.28 7.18 -16.91
N LYS A 300 -24.13 7.12 -15.58
CA LYS A 300 -24.90 7.96 -14.65
C LYS A 300 -24.66 9.46 -14.87
N ALA A 301 -23.42 9.86 -15.17
CA ALA A 301 -23.10 11.24 -15.50
C ALA A 301 -23.69 11.70 -16.84
N GLY A 302 -23.79 10.80 -17.83
CA GLY A 302 -24.46 11.07 -19.10
C GLY A 302 -25.97 11.25 -18.94
N ALA A 303 -26.61 10.38 -18.15
CA ALA A 303 -28.05 10.42 -17.89
C ALA A 303 -28.51 11.66 -17.08
N ASN A 304 -27.62 12.27 -16.29
CA ASN A 304 -27.92 13.51 -15.57
C ASN A 304 -27.74 14.79 -16.43
N LYS A 305 -27.19 14.67 -17.64
CA LYS A 305 -27.01 15.81 -18.58
C LYS A 305 -28.13 15.92 -19.61
N THR A 306 -28.92 14.86 -19.77
CA THR A 306 -30.15 14.79 -20.57
C THR A 306 -31.35 15.08 -19.71
#